data_AF-A0A0C3J858-F1
#
_entry.id   AF-A0A0C3J858-F1
#
_cell.length_a   1.000
_cell.length_b   1.000
_cell.length_c   1.000
_cell.angle_alpha   90.00
_cell.angle_beta   90.00
_cell.angle_gamma   90.00
#
_symmetry.space_group_name_H-M   'P 1'
#
loop_
_entity.id
_entity.type
_entity.pdbx_description
1 polymer ?
#
loop_
_entity_poly.entity_id
_entity_poly.type
_entity_poly.pdbx_seq_one_letter_code
_entity_poly.pdbx_strand_id
1 'polypeptide(L)'
;APYTDHADLHRIIDAIPLGDVPWKSIQVQYAGNLPEAIAPDWMTKGYDVWFHDPNAVVKSLLSDPDFHGHFNYTPYHEFQPTGQCQWENFMSGNWAW
;
A
#
# COMPACT_ATOMS: atom_id res chain seq x y z
N ALA A 1 -5.44 -31.49 -2.54
CA ALA A 1 -5.28 -30.02 -2.45
C ALA A 1 -6.13 -29.39 -3.56
N PRO A 2 -6.63 -28.14 -3.43
CA PRO A 2 -7.49 -27.51 -4.44
C PRO A 2 -6.79 -27.26 -5.80
N TYR A 3 -5.48 -27.48 -5.88
CA TYR A 3 -4.66 -27.30 -7.08
C TYR A 3 -3.81 -28.55 -7.33
N THR A 4 -3.49 -28.77 -8.60
CA THR A 4 -2.76 -29.96 -9.08
C THR A 4 -1.25 -29.85 -8.79
N ASP A 5 -0.68 -28.67 -8.99
CA ASP A 5 0.72 -28.32 -8.69
C ASP A 5 0.88 -26.79 -8.57
N HIS A 6 2.12 -26.31 -8.44
CA HIS A 6 2.41 -24.88 -8.34
C HIS A 6 2.09 -24.12 -9.64
N ALA A 7 2.22 -24.76 -10.81
CA ALA A 7 1.94 -24.13 -12.09
C ALA A 7 0.42 -23.94 -12.27
N ASP A 8 -0.38 -24.90 -11.83
CA ASP A 8 -1.83 -24.81 -11.78
C ASP A 8 -2.30 -23.68 -10.83
N LEU A 9 -1.66 -23.56 -9.66
CA LEU A 9 -1.90 -22.44 -8.75
C LEU A 9 -1.58 -21.07 -9.38
N HIS A 10 -0.38 -20.91 -9.97
CA HIS A 10 0.00 -19.65 -10.62
C HIS A 10 -0.92 -19.31 -11.79
N ARG A 11 -1.26 -20.30 -12.63
CA ARG A 11 -2.20 -20.12 -13.73
C ARG A 11 -3.58 -19.66 -13.25
N ILE A 12 -4.08 -20.20 -12.14
CA ILE A 12 -5.35 -19.75 -11.54
C ILE A 12 -5.22 -18.29 -11.08
N ILE A 13 -4.14 -17.94 -10.37
CA ILE A 13 -3.87 -16.56 -9.91
C ILE A 13 -3.82 -15.59 -11.09
N ASP A 14 -3.07 -15.93 -12.14
CA ASP A 14 -2.91 -15.10 -13.33
C ASP A 14 -4.20 -15.00 -14.17
N ALA A 15 -5.08 -16.00 -14.06
CA ALA A 15 -6.39 -16.01 -14.72
C ALA A 15 -7.47 -15.25 -13.95
N ILE A 16 -7.21 -14.83 -12.70
CA ILE A 16 -8.14 -13.97 -11.95
C ILE A 16 -8.18 -12.61 -12.66
N PRO A 17 -9.32 -12.23 -13.27
CA PRO A 17 -9.45 -10.94 -13.95
C PRO A 17 -9.52 -9.76 -12.97
N LEU A 18 -9.60 -10.03 -11.65
CA LEU A 18 -9.58 -8.99 -10.62
C LEU A 18 -8.17 -8.46 -10.42
N GLY A 19 -7.87 -7.41 -11.16
CA GLY A 19 -6.62 -6.65 -11.04
C GLY A 19 -6.66 -5.41 -11.90
N ASP A 20 -7.73 -4.62 -11.82
CA ASP A 20 -7.93 -3.43 -12.67
C ASP A 20 -6.86 -2.34 -12.47
N VAL A 21 -6.11 -2.39 -11.36
CA VAL A 21 -5.04 -1.44 -11.08
C VAL A 21 -3.68 -2.07 -11.38
N PRO A 22 -2.98 -1.67 -12.45
CA PRO A 22 -1.67 -2.20 -12.77
C PRO A 22 -0.64 -1.83 -11.70
N TRP A 23 0.38 -2.68 -11.53
CA TRP A 23 1.58 -2.32 -10.79
C TRP A 23 2.29 -1.15 -11.47
N LYS A 24 2.74 -0.19 -10.67
CA LYS A 24 3.63 0.89 -11.05
C LYS A 24 4.92 0.77 -10.26
N SER A 25 6.01 1.28 -10.84
CA SER A 25 7.27 1.44 -10.12
C SER A 25 7.72 2.89 -10.18
N ILE A 26 8.33 3.34 -9.09
CA ILE A 26 9.12 4.57 -9.05
C ILE A 26 10.49 4.24 -8.49
N GLN A 27 11.52 4.85 -9.03
CA GLN A 27 12.84 4.79 -8.44
C GLN A 27 12.96 5.90 -7.39
N VAL A 28 13.31 5.53 -6.16
CA VAL A 28 13.55 6.45 -5.06
C VAL A 28 15.01 6.39 -4.64
N GLN A 29 15.57 7.52 -4.27
CA GLN A 29 16.90 7.63 -3.69
C GLN A 29 16.84 8.65 -2.57
N TYR A 30 17.69 8.48 -1.55
CA TYR A 30 17.85 9.47 -0.50
C TYR A 30 18.31 10.81 -1.10
N ALA A 31 17.54 11.86 -0.85
CA ALA A 31 17.78 13.21 -1.39
C ALA A 31 18.35 14.19 -0.35
N GLY A 32 18.65 13.72 0.86
CA GLY A 32 19.20 14.54 1.94
C GLY A 32 20.72 14.68 1.87
N ASN A 33 21.28 15.45 2.80
CA ASN A 33 22.73 15.60 2.93
C ASN A 33 23.36 14.27 3.35
N LEU A 34 24.36 13.83 2.61
CA LEU A 34 25.18 12.69 3.02
C LEU A 34 26.08 13.10 4.20
N PRO A 35 26.28 12.23 5.18
CA PRO A 35 27.26 12.48 6.24
C PRO A 35 28.67 12.65 5.63
N GLU A 36 29.54 13.43 6.28
CA GLU A 36 30.94 13.61 5.84
C GLU A 36 31.76 12.31 5.93
N ALA A 37 31.33 11.37 6.77
CA ALA A 37 31.86 10.00 6.82
C ALA A 37 31.29 9.13 5.70
N ILE A 38 31.77 7.87 5.59
CA ILE A 38 31.27 6.91 4.60
C ILE A 38 29.75 6.73 4.79
N ALA A 39 28.98 7.22 3.81
CA ALA A 39 27.53 7.11 3.82
C ALA A 39 27.11 5.63 3.62
N PRO A 40 26.10 5.16 4.37
CA PRO A 40 25.60 3.79 4.22
C PRO A 40 24.91 3.59 2.87
N ASP A 41 24.92 2.35 2.38
CA ASP A 41 24.37 1.97 1.06
C ASP A 41 22.93 2.41 0.83
N TRP A 42 22.10 2.44 1.87
CA TRP A 42 20.71 2.87 1.75
C TRP A 42 20.55 4.35 1.40
N MET A 43 21.55 5.18 1.69
CA MET A 43 21.57 6.60 1.32
C MET A 43 22.14 6.84 -0.08
N THR A 44 22.92 5.91 -0.61
CA THR A 44 23.65 6.11 -1.87
C THR A 44 23.02 5.37 -3.05
N LYS A 45 22.27 4.29 -2.79
CA LYS A 45 21.62 3.48 -3.83
C LYS A 45 20.20 3.96 -4.14
N GLY A 46 19.81 3.77 -5.39
CA GLY A 46 18.41 3.88 -5.82
C GLY A 46 17.67 2.57 -5.59
N TYR A 47 16.41 2.67 -5.20
CA TYR A 47 15.52 1.54 -4.93
C TYR A 47 14.25 1.66 -5.77
N ASP A 48 13.82 0.57 -6.38
CA ASP A 48 12.52 0.52 -7.04
C ASP A 48 11.43 0.23 -6.01
N VAL A 49 10.51 1.17 -5.86
CA VAL A 49 9.30 0.99 -5.07
C VAL A 49 8.19 0.59 -6.01
N TRP A 50 7.69 -0.63 -5.85
CA TRP A 50 6.54 -1.16 -6.58
C TRP A 50 5.27 -0.92 -5.78
N PHE A 51 4.26 -0.33 -6.41
CA PHE A 51 3.00 0.02 -5.77
C PHE A 51 1.84 -0.02 -6.77
N HIS A 52 0.63 -0.25 -6.28
CA HIS A 52 -0.59 0.09 -7.02
C HIS A 52 -0.91 1.56 -6.77
N ASP A 53 -1.36 2.27 -7.79
CA ASP A 53 -1.79 3.67 -7.66
C ASP A 53 -2.89 3.78 -6.59
N PRO A 54 -2.62 4.43 -5.44
CA PRO A 54 -3.56 4.45 -4.33
C PRO A 54 -4.91 5.05 -4.71
N ASN A 55 -4.91 6.06 -5.60
CA ASN A 55 -6.14 6.67 -6.08
C ASN A 55 -6.96 5.70 -6.95
N ALA A 56 -6.30 4.90 -7.78
CA ALA A 56 -6.98 3.91 -8.60
C ALA A 56 -7.54 2.77 -7.74
N VAL A 57 -6.79 2.33 -6.72
CA VAL A 57 -7.27 1.32 -5.76
C VAL A 57 -8.50 1.82 -5.01
N VAL A 58 -8.45 3.04 -4.46
CA VAL A 58 -9.60 3.62 -3.73
C VAL A 58 -10.80 3.81 -4.66
N LYS A 59 -10.60 4.24 -5.92
CA LYS A 59 -11.69 4.31 -6.90
C LYS A 59 -12.32 2.95 -7.19
N SER A 60 -11.51 1.91 -7.30
CA SER A 60 -11.99 0.54 -7.47
C SER A 60 -12.84 0.11 -6.27
N LEU A 61 -12.33 0.32 -5.05
CA LEU A 61 -13.05 0.02 -3.81
C LEU A 61 -14.37 0.79 -3.67
N LEU A 62 -14.41 2.05 -4.09
CA LEU A 62 -15.62 2.87 -4.06
C LEU A 62 -16.65 2.48 -5.13
N SER A 63 -16.21 1.87 -6.23
CA SER A 63 -17.09 1.47 -7.34
C SER A 63 -17.73 0.10 -7.11
N ASP A 64 -17.18 -0.70 -6.21
CA ASP A 64 -17.64 -2.04 -5.89
C ASP A 64 -18.59 -2.01 -4.67
N PRO A 65 -19.89 -2.34 -4.84
CA PRO A 65 -20.86 -2.39 -3.76
C PRO A 65 -20.51 -3.37 -2.64
N ASP A 66 -19.74 -4.42 -2.94
CA ASP A 66 -19.34 -5.42 -1.94
C ASP A 66 -18.41 -4.84 -0.87
N PHE A 67 -17.77 -3.69 -1.15
CA PHE A 67 -16.95 -2.96 -0.18
C PHE A 67 -17.71 -1.84 0.55
N HIS A 68 -19.04 -1.75 0.36
CA HIS A 68 -19.85 -0.75 1.04
C HIS A 68 -19.85 -0.94 2.56
N GLY A 69 -19.37 0.05 3.31
CA GLY A 69 -19.25 0.01 4.78
C GLY A 69 -18.09 -0.85 5.30
N HIS A 70 -17.24 -1.39 4.42
CA HIS A 70 -16.11 -2.24 4.81
C HIS A 70 -14.82 -1.47 5.12
N PHE A 71 -14.80 -0.16 4.90
CA PHE A 71 -13.68 0.72 5.25
C PHE A 71 -14.18 2.11 5.62
N ASN A 72 -13.32 2.88 6.30
CA ASN A 72 -13.63 4.27 6.63
C ASN A 72 -13.53 5.13 5.37
N TYR A 73 -14.59 5.85 5.04
CA TYR A 73 -14.63 6.77 3.88
C TYR A 73 -14.01 8.13 4.15
N THR A 74 -13.84 8.48 5.42
CA THR A 74 -13.34 9.78 5.85
C THR A 74 -12.24 9.59 6.88
N PRO A 75 -11.25 10.50 6.90
CA PRO A 75 -10.29 10.59 7.99
C PRO A 75 -10.98 10.65 9.36
N TYR A 76 -10.39 10.03 10.36
CA TYR A 76 -10.87 10.09 11.74
C TYR A 76 -9.71 10.11 12.73
N HIS A 77 -9.99 10.59 13.94
CA HIS A 77 -9.07 10.44 15.06
C HIS A 77 -9.75 9.62 16.15
N GLU A 78 -9.09 8.56 16.57
CA GLU A 78 -9.49 7.77 17.72
C GLU A 78 -8.45 7.94 18.82
N PHE A 79 -8.91 8.15 20.06
CA PHE A 79 -8.03 8.33 21.22
C PHE A 79 -8.43 7.37 22.34
N GLN A 80 -7.43 6.77 22.98
CA GLN A 80 -7.64 6.01 24.21
C GLN A 80 -8.02 6.96 25.36
N PRO A 81 -8.62 6.46 26.45
CA PRO A 81 -8.88 7.26 27.66
C PRO A 81 -7.62 7.93 28.24
N THR A 82 -6.44 7.40 27.93
CA THR A 82 -5.12 7.93 28.31
C THR A 82 -4.66 9.11 27.44
N GLY A 83 -5.39 9.43 26.37
CA GLY A 83 -5.08 10.53 25.43
C GLY A 83 -4.16 10.14 24.26
N GLN A 84 -3.73 8.88 24.15
CA GLN A 84 -2.94 8.42 23.00
C GLN A 84 -3.82 8.15 21.79
N CYS A 85 -3.37 8.60 20.60
CA CYS A 85 -4.05 8.32 19.35
C CYS A 85 -3.90 6.84 18.97
N GLN A 86 -5.00 6.23 18.56
CA GLN A 86 -5.03 4.88 18.01
C GLN A 86 -4.98 4.95 16.49
N TRP A 87 -3.98 4.29 15.92
CA TRP A 87 -3.82 4.12 14.48
C TRP A 87 -4.21 2.70 14.12
N GLU A 88 -5.21 2.54 13.26
CA GLU A 88 -5.73 1.24 12.85
C GLU A 88 -5.60 1.05 11.34
N ASN A 89 -6.10 2.00 10.56
CA ASN A 89 -6.09 1.94 9.10
C ASN A 89 -5.67 3.27 8.48
N PHE A 90 -5.64 3.31 7.15
CA PHE A 90 -5.25 4.47 6.36
C PHE A 90 -5.91 5.76 6.87
N MET A 91 -7.23 5.76 7.07
CA MET A 91 -8.00 6.95 7.48
C MET A 91 -7.79 7.37 8.94
N SER A 92 -7.23 6.51 9.78
CA SER A 92 -6.84 6.93 11.13
C SER A 92 -5.60 7.84 11.12
N GLY A 93 -4.80 7.81 10.04
CA GLY A 93 -3.47 8.44 9.93
C GLY A 93 -3.46 9.96 9.80
N ASN A 94 -2.40 10.61 10.32
CA ASN A 94 -2.17 12.05 10.17
C ASN A 94 -2.13 12.53 8.72
N TRP A 95 -1.66 11.67 7.82
CA TRP A 95 -1.52 11.98 6.40
C TRP A 95 -2.88 12.19 5.70
N ALA A 96 -3.97 11.71 6.30
CA ALA A 96 -5.32 11.76 5.74
C ALA A 96 -6.01 13.12 5.90
N TRP A 97 -5.45 14.02 6.73
CA TRP A 97 -5.94 15.37 7.03
C TRP A 97 -5.11 16.44 6.31
#